data_AF-A0A2G6IU54-F1
#
_entry.id   AF-A0A2G6IU54-F1
#
_cell.length_a   1.000
_cell.length_b   1.000
_cell.length_c   1.000
_cell.angle_alpha   90.00
_cell.angle_beta   90.00
_cell.angle_gamma   90.00
#
_symmetry.space_group_name_H-M   'P 1'
#
loop_
_entity.id
_entity.type
_entity.pdbx_description
1 polymer ?
#
loop_
_entity_poly.entity_id
_entity_poly.type
_entity_poly.pdbx_seq_one_letter_code
_entity_poly.pdbx_strand_id
1 'polypeptide(L)'
;MTTETQQMLAALGLLHDDMAAFKQDSVDALAATRAAMGTGFTLLYVDQVNGDDQAAGDAANPIQTFEEAVSRQAYGGQLLVRVVGDYLQDKLLSVRNGSMILRSADVGNRSTITVRSSRTEAANSIYCAGFAPQAGRPAGISFLDIKLAADNDPLPANVTQPAFIHLNAGTTVYLQNTYLDFSSANGQVFGLLQGTAGLTISSVNSPQSLAGDWLYGVAAGTASSTLPQLSTNITTL
;
A
#
# COMPACT_ATOMS: atom_id res chain seq x y z
N MET A 1 -60.94 -4.46 38.37
CA MET A 1 -60.27 -3.91 37.17
C MET A 1 -61.33 -3.68 36.13
N THR A 2 -61.48 -2.48 35.58
CA THR A 2 -62.48 -2.20 34.54
C THR A 2 -62.00 -2.75 33.19
N THR A 3 -62.93 -3.02 32.27
CA THR A 3 -62.62 -3.51 30.91
C THR A 3 -61.61 -2.60 30.19
N GLU A 4 -61.69 -1.29 30.42
CA GLU A 4 -60.73 -0.30 29.89
C GLU A 4 -59.30 -0.52 30.42
N THR A 5 -59.13 -0.82 31.72
CA THR A 5 -57.80 -1.09 32.29
C THR A 5 -57.16 -2.33 31.64
N GLN A 6 -57.94 -3.37 31.35
CA GLN A 6 -57.45 -4.57 30.67
C GLN A 6 -57.03 -4.29 29.22
N GLN A 7 -57.81 -3.47 28.50
CA GLN A 7 -57.49 -3.05 27.14
C GLN A 7 -56.22 -2.20 27.08
N MET A 8 -56.05 -1.27 28.03
CA MET A 8 -54.83 -0.45 28.13
C MET A 8 -53.60 -1.31 28.45
N LEU A 9 -53.72 -2.29 29.35
CA LEU A 9 -52.61 -3.20 29.65
C LEU A 9 -52.21 -4.04 28.44
N ALA A 10 -53.18 -4.53 27.67
CA ALA A 10 -52.93 -5.28 26.45
C ALA A 10 -52.24 -4.42 25.37
N ALA A 11 -52.70 -3.18 25.18
CA ALA A 11 -52.09 -2.24 24.24
C ALA A 11 -50.64 -1.88 24.65
N LEU A 12 -50.38 -1.72 25.95
CA LEU A 12 -49.02 -1.49 26.46
C LEU A 12 -48.11 -2.70 26.24
N GLY A 13 -48.64 -3.92 26.38
CA GLY A 13 -47.92 -5.15 26.07
C GLY A 13 -47.50 -5.22 24.59
N LEU A 14 -48.45 -4.97 23.68
CA LEU A 14 -48.18 -4.92 22.24
C LEU A 14 -47.14 -3.84 21.89
N LEU A 15 -47.25 -2.64 22.46
CA LEU A 15 -46.29 -1.57 22.24
C LEU A 15 -44.89 -1.96 22.73
N HIS A 16 -44.79 -2.62 23.89
CA HIS A 16 -43.52 -3.10 24.42
C HIS A 16 -42.88 -4.14 23.50
N ASP A 17 -43.68 -5.09 22.99
CA ASP A 17 -43.22 -6.15 22.10
C ASP A 17 -42.79 -5.58 20.73
N ASP A 18 -43.54 -4.64 20.16
CA ASP A 18 -43.19 -3.93 18.93
C ASP A 18 -41.87 -3.16 19.09
N MET A 19 -41.68 -2.48 20.22
CA MET A 19 -40.42 -1.78 20.53
C MET A 19 -39.25 -2.75 20.69
N ALA A 20 -39.47 -3.95 21.25
CA ALA A 20 -38.44 -4.97 21.37
C ALA A 20 -38.05 -5.55 20.00
N ALA A 21 -39.02 -5.84 19.14
CA ALA A 21 -38.79 -6.31 17.77
C ALA A 21 -38.00 -5.28 16.95
N PHE A 22 -38.43 -4.00 16.96
CA PHE A 22 -37.71 -2.93 16.27
C PHE A 22 -36.25 -2.80 16.72
N LYS A 23 -35.97 -2.94 18.02
CA LYS A 23 -34.60 -2.93 18.55
C LYS A 23 -33.79 -4.10 18.02
N GLN A 24 -34.37 -5.31 18.01
CA GLN A 24 -33.69 -6.50 17.52
C GLN A 24 -33.37 -6.39 16.02
N ASP A 25 -34.34 -5.98 15.20
CA ASP A 25 -34.14 -5.76 13.76
C ASP A 25 -33.04 -4.73 13.48
N SER A 26 -33.01 -3.65 14.28
CA SER A 26 -31.98 -2.62 14.18
C SER A 26 -30.58 -3.13 14.55
N VAL A 27 -30.48 -3.96 15.59
CA VAL A 27 -29.22 -4.60 16.01
C VAL A 27 -28.73 -5.58 14.95
N ASP A 28 -29.63 -6.40 14.40
CA ASP A 28 -29.30 -7.38 13.36
C ASP A 28 -28.87 -6.71 12.06
N ALA A 29 -29.52 -5.61 11.67
CA ALA A 29 -29.10 -4.79 10.54
C ALA A 29 -27.70 -4.17 10.76
N LEU A 30 -27.40 -3.68 11.97
CA LEU A 30 -26.08 -3.14 12.29
C LEU A 30 -25.00 -4.23 12.31
N ALA A 31 -25.31 -5.41 12.84
CA ALA A 31 -24.41 -6.56 12.84
C ALA A 31 -24.12 -7.04 11.41
N ALA A 32 -25.14 -7.13 10.56
CA ALA A 32 -24.99 -7.46 9.14
C ALA A 32 -24.15 -6.40 8.40
N THR A 33 -24.38 -5.12 8.67
CA THR A 33 -23.58 -4.02 8.10
C THR A 33 -22.13 -4.10 8.56
N ARG A 34 -21.87 -4.37 9.84
CA ARG A 34 -20.52 -4.54 10.38
C ARG A 34 -19.81 -5.75 9.77
N ALA A 35 -20.52 -6.87 9.60
CA ALA A 35 -19.98 -8.05 8.93
C ALA A 35 -19.65 -7.74 7.46
N ALA A 36 -20.48 -6.95 6.78
CA ALA A 36 -20.26 -6.54 5.39
C ALA A 36 -19.13 -5.51 5.22
N MET A 37 -18.89 -4.63 6.20
CA MET A 37 -17.83 -3.61 6.14
C MET A 37 -16.41 -4.20 6.27
N GLY A 38 -16.28 -5.44 6.74
CA GLY A 38 -14.98 -6.09 6.96
C GLY A 38 -14.14 -5.39 8.04
N THR A 39 -12.94 -5.92 8.30
CA THR A 39 -12.07 -5.46 9.39
C THR A 39 -11.31 -4.16 9.09
N GLY A 40 -11.57 -3.48 7.96
CA GLY A 40 -10.77 -2.33 7.49
C GLY A 40 -9.28 -2.66 7.29
N PHE A 41 -8.92 -3.93 7.45
CA PHE A 41 -7.57 -4.46 7.49
C PHE A 41 -7.61 -5.86 6.85
N THR A 42 -6.77 -6.06 5.85
CA THR A 42 -6.63 -7.32 5.12
C THR A 42 -5.18 -7.77 5.23
N LEU A 43 -4.95 -9.00 5.70
CA LEU A 43 -3.64 -9.63 5.73
C LEU A 43 -3.57 -10.68 4.62
N LEU A 44 -2.58 -10.61 3.74
CA LEU A 44 -2.35 -11.59 2.68
C LEU A 44 -0.87 -12.01 2.64
N TYR A 45 -0.62 -13.24 2.19
CA TYR A 45 0.72 -13.76 1.90
C TYR A 45 0.92 -13.83 0.40
N VAL A 46 2.06 -13.35 -0.07
CA VAL A 46 2.42 -13.33 -1.50
C VAL A 46 3.70 -14.13 -1.72
N ASP A 47 3.63 -15.09 -2.63
CA ASP A 47 4.76 -15.89 -3.11
C ASP A 47 4.67 -15.96 -4.65
N GLN A 48 5.60 -15.33 -5.35
CA GLN A 48 5.57 -15.28 -6.81
C GLN A 48 5.78 -16.66 -7.46
N VAL A 49 6.50 -17.56 -6.78
CA VAL A 49 6.90 -18.87 -7.31
C VAL A 49 5.84 -19.92 -7.02
N ASN A 50 5.33 -19.98 -5.79
CA ASN A 50 4.41 -21.02 -5.35
C ASN A 50 2.96 -20.55 -5.14
N GLY A 51 2.69 -19.26 -5.29
CA GLY A 51 1.36 -18.70 -5.09
C GLY A 51 0.40 -18.94 -6.25
N ASP A 52 -0.88 -18.79 -5.98
CA ASP A 52 -1.98 -18.80 -6.96
C ASP A 52 -2.92 -17.63 -6.67
N ASP A 53 -3.18 -16.77 -7.65
CA ASP A 53 -4.08 -15.62 -7.49
C ASP A 53 -5.55 -16.03 -7.24
N GLN A 54 -5.90 -17.30 -7.38
CA GLN A 54 -7.19 -17.85 -6.95
C GLN A 54 -7.17 -18.41 -5.51
N ALA A 55 -6.01 -18.50 -4.86
CA ALA A 55 -5.87 -19.01 -3.50
C ALA A 55 -6.49 -18.07 -2.45
N ALA A 56 -6.65 -18.53 -1.21
CA ALA A 56 -7.19 -17.72 -0.12
C ALA A 56 -6.27 -16.54 0.27
N GLY A 57 -4.97 -16.63 0.00
CA GLY A 57 -3.97 -15.64 0.40
C GLY A 57 -3.54 -15.77 1.86
N ASP A 58 -3.73 -16.93 2.46
CA ASP A 58 -3.17 -17.27 3.78
C ASP A 58 -1.75 -17.85 3.64
N ALA A 59 -1.09 -18.11 4.76
CA ALA A 59 0.29 -18.59 4.77
C ALA A 59 0.47 -19.98 4.11
N ALA A 60 -0.56 -20.83 4.12
CA ALA A 60 -0.52 -22.16 3.52
C ALA A 60 -0.86 -22.12 2.02
N ASN A 61 -1.66 -21.14 1.61
CA ASN A 61 -2.12 -20.94 0.23
C ASN A 61 -1.91 -19.46 -0.17
N PRO A 62 -0.65 -19.03 -0.39
CA PRO A 62 -0.34 -17.65 -0.74
C PRO A 62 -0.88 -17.30 -2.14
N ILE A 63 -1.14 -16.02 -2.34
CA ILE A 63 -1.44 -15.48 -3.68
C ILE A 63 -0.15 -15.23 -4.46
N GLN A 64 -0.24 -15.17 -5.78
CA GLN A 64 0.94 -15.07 -6.65
C GLN A 64 1.41 -13.62 -6.82
N THR A 65 0.48 -12.66 -6.92
CA THR A 65 0.80 -11.30 -7.35
C THR A 65 0.39 -10.22 -6.36
N PHE A 66 1.12 -9.10 -6.35
CA PHE A 66 0.70 -7.91 -5.60
C PHE A 66 -0.56 -7.26 -6.20
N GLU A 67 -0.78 -7.38 -7.50
CA GLU A 67 -2.00 -6.88 -8.16
C GLU A 67 -3.24 -7.53 -7.58
N GLU A 68 -3.21 -8.86 -7.39
CA GLU A 68 -4.32 -9.57 -6.74
C GLU A 68 -4.43 -9.21 -5.25
N ALA A 69 -3.31 -9.02 -4.56
CA ALA A 69 -3.34 -8.55 -3.18
C ALA A 69 -4.09 -7.21 -3.04
N VAL A 70 -3.80 -6.26 -3.93
CA VAL A 70 -4.45 -4.94 -3.99
C VAL A 70 -5.89 -5.03 -4.49
N SER A 71 -6.22 -6.00 -5.36
CA SER A 71 -7.59 -6.21 -5.85
C SER A 71 -8.54 -6.59 -4.69
N ARG A 72 -8.02 -7.32 -3.70
CA ARG A 72 -8.73 -7.78 -2.48
C ARG A 72 -8.77 -6.76 -1.35
N GLN A 73 -8.07 -5.63 -1.48
CA GLN A 73 -8.11 -4.58 -0.47
C GLN A 73 -9.48 -3.90 -0.45
N ALA A 74 -10.10 -3.81 0.74
CA ALA A 74 -11.29 -3.00 0.93
C ALA A 74 -10.99 -1.50 0.70
N TYR A 75 -11.90 -0.79 0.03
CA TYR A 75 -11.74 0.65 -0.21
C TYR A 75 -11.59 1.43 1.11
N GLY A 76 -10.52 2.23 1.23
CA GLY A 76 -10.17 2.99 2.43
C GLY A 76 -9.47 2.17 3.52
N GLY A 77 -9.33 0.85 3.34
CA GLY A 77 -8.71 -0.05 4.31
C GLY A 77 -7.19 -0.10 4.23
N GLN A 78 -6.61 -0.91 5.11
CA GLN A 78 -5.19 -1.24 5.15
C GLN A 78 -4.96 -2.66 4.63
N LEU A 79 -4.00 -2.82 3.73
CA LEU A 79 -3.52 -4.10 3.24
C LEU A 79 -2.13 -4.36 3.83
N LEU A 80 -1.99 -5.41 4.63
CA LEU A 80 -0.69 -5.95 5.05
C LEU A 80 -0.34 -7.15 4.18
N VAL A 81 0.73 -7.04 3.41
CA VAL A 81 1.26 -8.14 2.60
C VAL A 81 2.50 -8.71 3.27
N ARG A 82 2.48 -10.02 3.48
CA ARG A 82 3.62 -10.84 3.90
C ARG A 82 4.27 -11.47 2.67
N VAL A 83 5.44 -10.96 2.31
CA VAL A 83 6.21 -11.44 1.16
C VAL A 83 6.99 -12.68 1.60
N VAL A 84 6.68 -13.85 1.03
CA VAL A 84 7.23 -15.15 1.48
C VAL A 84 8.65 -15.39 0.95
N GLY A 85 8.93 -14.97 -0.29
CA GLY A 85 10.23 -15.12 -0.93
C GLY A 85 10.65 -13.86 -1.68
N ASP A 86 11.70 -13.95 -2.49
CA ASP A 86 12.05 -12.86 -3.38
C ASP A 86 10.95 -12.65 -4.44
N TYR A 87 10.69 -11.40 -4.80
CA TYR A 87 9.61 -11.01 -5.68
C TYR A 87 10.13 -10.03 -6.73
N LEU A 88 9.88 -10.33 -8.00
CA LEU A 88 10.13 -9.42 -9.11
C LEU A 88 8.87 -8.61 -9.43
N GLN A 89 8.88 -7.32 -9.08
CA GLN A 89 7.85 -6.37 -9.48
C GLN A 89 8.14 -5.90 -10.90
N ASP A 90 7.37 -6.42 -11.87
CA ASP A 90 7.55 -6.15 -13.29
C ASP A 90 6.50 -5.18 -13.88
N LYS A 91 5.57 -4.71 -13.06
CA LYS A 91 4.50 -3.77 -13.42
C LYS A 91 4.50 -2.56 -12.51
N LEU A 92 3.80 -1.50 -12.92
CA LEU A 92 3.47 -0.41 -12.01
C LEU A 92 2.23 -0.78 -11.19
N LEU A 93 2.41 -1.04 -9.90
CA LEU A 93 1.34 -1.39 -8.98
C LEU A 93 0.62 -0.12 -8.51
N SER A 94 -0.66 0.00 -8.82
CA SER A 94 -1.50 1.12 -8.34
C SER A 94 -2.17 0.79 -7.00
N VAL A 95 -1.63 1.34 -5.91
CA VAL A 95 -2.20 1.24 -4.56
C VAL A 95 -3.47 2.08 -4.48
N ARG A 96 -4.60 1.44 -4.18
CA ARG A 96 -5.92 2.08 -4.11
C ARG A 96 -6.04 2.97 -2.87
N ASN A 97 -7.15 3.71 -2.78
CA ASN A 97 -7.52 4.53 -1.63
C ASN A 97 -7.36 3.73 -0.32
N GLY A 98 -6.36 4.03 0.51
CA GLY A 98 -6.02 3.24 1.68
C GLY A 98 -4.53 3.20 1.96
N SER A 99 -4.06 2.18 2.67
CA SER A 99 -2.64 1.96 2.90
C SER A 99 -2.21 0.54 2.56
N MET A 100 -1.02 0.39 1.99
CA MET A 100 -0.39 -0.90 1.75
C MET A 100 0.89 -0.99 2.57
N ILE A 101 1.07 -2.09 3.30
CA ILE A 101 2.24 -2.40 4.10
C ILE A 101 2.85 -3.66 3.53
N LEU A 102 4.08 -3.56 3.03
CA LEU A 102 4.88 -4.69 2.56
C LEU A 102 5.87 -5.07 3.64
N ARG A 103 5.87 -6.34 4.03
CA ARG A 103 6.78 -6.88 5.04
C ARG A 103 7.18 -8.30 4.68
N SER A 104 8.41 -8.70 5.01
CA SER A 104 8.82 -10.10 4.91
C SER A 104 7.92 -11.00 5.78
N ALA A 105 7.61 -12.20 5.29
CA ALA A 105 6.83 -13.19 6.04
C ALA A 105 7.63 -13.67 7.27
N ASP A 106 8.91 -13.97 7.05
CA ASP A 106 9.83 -14.46 8.07
C ASP A 106 10.51 -13.32 8.82
N VAL A 107 10.52 -13.42 10.16
CA VAL A 107 11.21 -12.43 10.99
C VAL A 107 12.71 -12.65 10.91
N GLY A 108 13.46 -11.59 10.60
CA GLY A 108 14.92 -11.64 10.52
C GLY A 108 15.47 -12.09 9.16
N ASN A 109 14.63 -12.64 8.29
CA ASN A 109 14.94 -12.86 6.89
C ASN A 109 14.25 -11.79 6.05
N ARG A 110 15.01 -11.00 5.29
CA ARG A 110 14.45 -9.93 4.46
C ARG A 110 14.21 -10.45 3.05
N SER A 111 12.94 -10.58 2.68
CA SER A 111 12.55 -10.81 1.29
C SER A 111 12.98 -9.63 0.43
N THR A 112 13.48 -9.92 -0.77
CA THR A 112 13.87 -8.91 -1.75
C THR A 112 12.72 -8.65 -2.71
N ILE A 113 12.30 -7.39 -2.82
CA ILE A 113 11.46 -6.93 -3.92
C ILE A 113 12.39 -6.27 -4.94
N THR A 114 12.64 -6.95 -6.06
CA THR A 114 13.37 -6.41 -7.20
C THR A 114 12.38 -5.72 -8.12
N VAL A 115 12.61 -4.45 -8.42
CA VAL A 115 11.76 -3.65 -9.29
C VAL A 115 12.39 -3.55 -10.66
N ARG A 116 11.63 -3.86 -11.70
CA ARG A 116 12.10 -3.79 -13.08
C ARG A 116 12.28 -2.35 -13.55
N SER A 117 13.47 -2.02 -14.02
CA SER A 117 13.88 -0.66 -14.42
C SER A 117 13.21 -0.19 -15.70
N SER A 118 12.77 -1.10 -16.56
CA SER A 118 12.01 -0.69 -17.75
C SER A 118 10.99 -1.70 -18.21
N ARG A 119 9.82 -1.19 -18.56
CA ARG A 119 8.78 -1.92 -19.27
C ARG A 119 8.29 -1.08 -20.43
N THR A 120 8.20 -1.70 -21.60
CA THR A 120 7.44 -1.13 -22.72
C THR A 120 5.98 -1.58 -22.57
N GLU A 121 5.07 -0.65 -22.34
CA GLU A 121 3.63 -0.93 -22.42
C GLU A 121 3.09 -0.60 -23.81
N ALA A 122 1.80 -0.89 -24.03
CA ALA A 122 1.12 -0.53 -25.28
C ALA A 122 1.21 0.99 -25.52
N ALA A 123 1.43 1.38 -26.78
CA ALA A 123 1.65 2.76 -27.25
C ALA A 123 3.07 3.37 -27.03
N ASN A 124 4.13 2.55 -26.94
CA ASN A 124 5.53 3.00 -26.88
C ASN A 124 5.92 3.85 -25.65
N SER A 125 5.05 3.93 -24.65
CA SER A 125 5.42 4.57 -23.39
C SER A 125 6.28 3.59 -22.56
N ILE A 126 7.44 4.06 -22.12
CA ILE A 126 8.34 3.29 -21.27
C ILE A 126 8.31 3.88 -19.86
N TYR A 127 8.02 3.01 -18.89
CA TYR A 127 7.98 3.35 -17.47
C TYR A 127 8.84 2.35 -16.68
N CYS A 128 9.29 2.77 -15.50
CA CYS A 128 9.77 1.84 -14.48
C CYS A 128 8.57 1.06 -13.91
N ALA A 129 8.78 -0.21 -13.57
CA ALA A 129 7.88 -0.88 -12.64
C ALA A 129 7.98 -0.24 -11.26
N GLY A 130 7.10 -0.65 -10.34
CA GLY A 130 7.19 -0.21 -8.96
C GLY A 130 5.83 0.08 -8.35
N PHE A 131 5.78 1.10 -7.51
CA PHE A 131 4.63 1.38 -6.66
C PHE A 131 4.13 2.80 -6.89
N ALA A 132 2.85 2.95 -7.17
CA ALA A 132 2.21 4.25 -7.32
C ALA A 132 0.88 4.29 -6.57
N PRO A 133 0.54 5.39 -5.89
CA PRO A 133 -0.83 5.63 -5.44
C PRO A 133 -1.76 5.79 -6.65
N GLN A 134 -3.02 5.37 -6.51
CA GLN A 134 -4.05 5.64 -7.51
C GLN A 134 -4.23 7.15 -7.70
N ALA A 135 -4.20 7.60 -8.95
CA ALA A 135 -4.31 9.03 -9.28
C ALA A 135 -5.54 9.69 -8.64
N GLY A 136 -5.34 10.86 -8.04
CA GLY A 136 -6.40 11.65 -7.40
C GLY A 136 -6.88 11.12 -6.04
N ARG A 137 -6.18 10.15 -5.43
CA ARG A 137 -6.55 9.57 -4.14
C ARG A 137 -5.35 9.51 -3.19
N PRO A 138 -5.53 9.86 -1.90
CA PRO A 138 -4.48 9.68 -0.92
C PRO A 138 -4.23 8.18 -0.72
N ALA A 139 -2.97 7.80 -0.60
CA ALA A 139 -2.59 6.43 -0.25
C ALA A 139 -1.30 6.40 0.58
N GLY A 140 -1.21 5.42 1.48
CA GLY A 140 0.00 5.10 2.23
C GLY A 140 0.70 3.90 1.62
N ILE A 141 2.03 3.96 1.46
CA ILE A 141 2.84 2.81 1.05
C ILE A 141 3.97 2.65 2.05
N SER A 142 3.99 1.53 2.76
CA SER A 142 4.96 1.27 3.81
C SER A 142 5.76 0.02 3.47
N PHE A 143 7.07 0.11 3.64
CA PHE A 143 8.01 -0.98 3.45
C PHE A 143 8.71 -1.24 4.79
N LEU A 144 8.52 -2.43 5.35
CA LEU A 144 8.97 -2.81 6.68
C LEU A 144 9.79 -4.09 6.60
N ASP A 145 11.02 -4.09 7.11
CA ASP A 145 11.86 -5.31 7.17
C ASP A 145 12.04 -6.02 5.82
N ILE A 146 12.11 -5.29 4.71
CA ILE A 146 12.34 -5.84 3.37
C ILE A 146 13.61 -5.26 2.73
N LYS A 147 14.08 -5.92 1.68
CA LYS A 147 15.06 -5.35 0.74
C LYS A 147 14.32 -4.86 -0.50
N LEU A 148 14.53 -3.59 -0.89
CA LEU A 148 14.10 -3.05 -2.17
C LEU A 148 15.31 -2.95 -3.08
N ALA A 149 15.23 -3.49 -4.29
CA ALA A 149 16.31 -3.45 -5.27
C ALA A 149 15.79 -3.06 -6.65
N ALA A 150 16.66 -2.56 -7.52
CA ALA A 150 16.40 -2.54 -8.97
C ALA A 150 16.93 -3.83 -9.61
N ASP A 151 16.36 -4.22 -10.74
CA ASP A 151 17.06 -5.12 -11.65
C ASP A 151 18.24 -4.41 -12.32
N ASN A 152 19.15 -5.16 -12.92
CA ASN A 152 20.36 -4.61 -13.55
C ASN A 152 20.13 -4.06 -14.96
N ASP A 153 18.88 -3.98 -15.41
CA ASP A 153 18.57 -3.55 -16.76
C ASP A 153 18.75 -2.03 -16.87
N PRO A 154 19.49 -1.54 -17.89
CA PRO A 154 19.70 -0.11 -18.04
C PRO A 154 18.39 0.60 -18.39
N LEU A 155 18.19 1.76 -17.80
CA LEU A 155 17.04 2.60 -18.09
C LEU A 155 17.06 3.09 -19.56
N PRO A 156 15.98 2.89 -20.36
CA PRO A 156 15.88 3.45 -21.71
C PRO A 156 15.88 4.98 -21.72
N ALA A 157 16.46 5.57 -22.76
CA ALA A 157 16.64 7.02 -22.88
C ALA A 157 15.33 7.85 -22.90
N ASN A 158 14.19 7.21 -23.15
CA ASN A 158 12.88 7.83 -23.30
C ASN A 158 11.93 7.55 -22.13
N VAL A 159 12.44 7.16 -20.96
CA VAL A 159 11.60 7.01 -19.75
C VAL A 159 11.27 8.39 -19.20
N THR A 160 9.97 8.73 -19.20
CA THR A 160 9.50 10.08 -18.82
C THR A 160 9.63 10.35 -17.32
N GLN A 161 9.71 9.31 -16.48
CA GLN A 161 9.85 9.37 -15.02
C GLN A 161 10.43 8.04 -14.49
N PRO A 162 11.76 7.93 -14.38
CA PRO A 162 12.42 6.72 -13.93
C PRO A 162 12.42 6.60 -12.41
N ALA A 163 11.26 6.42 -11.81
CA ALA A 163 11.12 6.26 -10.37
C ALA A 163 10.52 4.90 -10.01
N PHE A 164 11.03 4.25 -8.97
CA PHE A 164 10.48 2.99 -8.47
C PHE A 164 9.29 3.18 -7.52
N ILE A 165 9.23 4.34 -6.85
CA ILE A 165 8.12 4.71 -5.97
C ILE A 165 7.61 6.08 -6.40
N HIS A 166 6.42 6.10 -6.98
CA HIS A 166 5.76 7.32 -7.42
C HIS A 166 4.97 7.95 -6.29
N LEU A 167 5.01 9.27 -6.22
CA LEU A 167 4.36 10.10 -5.22
C LEU A 167 3.33 11.02 -5.89
N ASN A 168 2.11 11.05 -5.33
CA ASN A 168 1.05 11.99 -5.71
C ASN A 168 0.60 12.82 -4.49
N ALA A 169 -0.26 13.81 -4.72
CA ALA A 169 -0.87 14.62 -3.68
C ALA A 169 -1.54 13.75 -2.60
N GLY A 170 -1.10 13.91 -1.34
CA GLY A 170 -1.63 13.15 -0.20
C GLY A 170 -1.05 11.74 -0.06
N THR A 171 0.03 11.43 -0.77
CA THR A 171 0.74 10.14 -0.61
C THR A 171 1.67 10.20 0.58
N THR A 172 1.69 9.15 1.38
CA THR A 172 2.70 8.96 2.42
C THR A 172 3.49 7.69 2.16
N VAL A 173 4.81 7.79 2.20
CA VAL A 173 5.71 6.64 2.11
C VAL A 173 6.49 6.48 3.40
N TYR A 174 6.50 5.26 3.92
CA TYR A 174 7.18 4.91 5.14
C TYR A 174 8.19 3.79 4.90
N LEU A 175 9.48 4.06 5.11
CA LEU A 175 10.53 3.05 5.07
C LEU A 175 11.02 2.80 6.49
N GLN A 176 10.86 1.57 6.99
CA GLN A 176 11.37 1.17 8.30
C GLN A 176 12.18 -0.12 8.21
N ASN A 177 13.41 -0.08 8.73
CA ASN A 177 14.32 -1.23 8.70
C ASN A 177 14.47 -1.85 7.30
N THR A 178 14.35 -1.00 6.29
CA THR A 178 14.40 -1.37 4.86
C THR A 178 15.85 -1.27 4.39
N TYR A 179 16.27 -2.22 3.57
CA TYR A 179 17.53 -2.16 2.83
C TYR A 179 17.24 -1.69 1.41
N LEU A 180 17.88 -0.61 0.97
CA LEU A 180 17.75 -0.13 -0.40
C LEU A 180 18.96 -0.60 -1.20
N ASP A 181 18.76 -1.12 -2.41
CA ASP A 181 19.81 -1.61 -3.30
C ASP A 181 19.52 -1.12 -4.72
N PHE A 182 19.67 0.19 -4.88
CA PHE A 182 19.43 0.89 -6.13
C PHE A 182 20.72 1.55 -6.61
N SER A 183 20.82 1.74 -7.92
CA SER A 183 21.85 2.56 -8.56
C SER A 183 21.21 3.52 -9.55
N SER A 184 21.81 4.70 -9.72
CA SER A 184 21.37 5.75 -10.67
C SER A 184 21.20 5.24 -12.09
N ALA A 185 21.97 4.23 -12.49
CA ALA A 185 21.91 3.64 -13.82
C ALA A 185 20.54 2.99 -14.14
N ASN A 186 19.74 2.73 -13.10
CA ASN A 186 18.50 1.95 -13.16
C ASN A 186 17.27 2.84 -12.92
N GLY A 187 17.47 4.04 -12.39
CA GLY A 187 16.43 5.00 -12.02
C GLY A 187 16.67 5.61 -10.64
N GLN A 188 15.73 6.43 -10.20
CA GLN A 188 15.69 7.04 -8.87
C GLN A 188 14.71 6.31 -7.97
N VAL A 189 14.92 6.42 -6.66
CA VAL A 189 14.05 5.75 -5.68
C VAL A 189 12.64 6.33 -5.70
N PHE A 190 12.53 7.66 -5.68
CA PHE A 190 11.25 8.36 -5.59
C PHE A 190 11.04 9.33 -6.74
N GLY A 191 9.80 9.41 -7.23
CA GLY A 191 9.39 10.36 -8.27
C GLY A 191 8.11 11.08 -7.86
N LEU A 192 8.17 12.41 -7.73
CA LEU A 192 6.99 13.22 -7.48
C LEU A 192 6.28 13.53 -8.80
N LEU A 193 5.06 13.02 -8.95
CA LEU A 193 4.23 13.29 -10.11
C LEU A 193 3.56 14.66 -9.97
N GLN A 194 2.77 14.85 -8.91
CA GLN A 194 2.02 16.08 -8.63
C GLN A 194 1.75 16.26 -7.13
N GLY A 195 1.77 17.50 -6.64
CA GLY A 195 1.32 17.87 -5.30
C GLY A 195 2.34 17.63 -4.18
N THR A 196 1.86 17.48 -2.94
CA THR A 196 2.69 17.25 -1.75
C THR A 196 2.59 15.79 -1.32
N ALA A 197 3.74 15.18 -1.02
CA ALA A 197 3.84 13.85 -0.45
C ALA A 197 4.69 13.86 0.82
N GLY A 198 4.38 12.95 1.75
CA GLY A 198 5.17 12.74 2.96
C GLY A 198 6.09 11.54 2.77
N LEU A 199 7.37 11.70 3.13
CA LEU A 199 8.34 10.61 3.18
C LEU A 199 8.90 10.51 4.59
N THR A 200 8.87 9.32 5.17
CA THR A 200 9.46 9.06 6.47
C THR A 200 10.37 7.86 6.38
N ILE A 201 11.62 8.04 6.78
CA ILE A 201 12.69 7.06 6.68
C ILE A 201 13.24 6.81 8.08
N SER A 202 13.22 5.56 8.52
CA SER A 202 13.72 5.15 9.84
C SER A 202 14.52 3.86 9.73
N SER A 203 15.73 3.85 10.29
CA SER A 203 16.62 2.68 10.29
C SER A 203 16.85 2.08 8.90
N VAL A 204 16.95 2.91 7.86
CA VAL A 204 17.20 2.46 6.49
C VAL A 204 18.70 2.37 6.23
N ASN A 205 19.13 1.27 5.61
CA ASN A 205 20.49 1.13 5.10
C ASN A 205 20.47 1.46 3.60
N SER A 206 21.15 2.54 3.21
CA SER A 206 21.36 2.91 1.81
C SER A 206 22.83 2.72 1.43
N PRO A 207 23.16 2.01 0.34
CA PRO A 207 24.51 1.93 -0.19
C PRO A 207 25.02 3.32 -0.58
N GLN A 208 26.34 3.47 -0.60
CA GLN A 208 26.99 4.72 -0.98
C GLN A 208 26.66 5.15 -2.43
N SER A 209 26.29 4.19 -3.28
CA SER A 209 25.80 4.41 -4.64
C SER A 209 24.47 5.16 -4.73
N LEU A 210 23.71 5.25 -3.63
CA LEU A 210 22.47 6.02 -3.52
C LEU A 210 22.68 7.46 -3.01
N ALA A 211 23.93 7.87 -2.74
CA ALA A 211 24.24 9.23 -2.34
C ALA A 211 23.99 10.17 -3.52
N GLY A 212 22.76 10.60 -3.69
CA GLY A 212 22.37 11.50 -4.75
C GLY A 212 21.00 11.28 -5.37
N ASP A 213 20.56 10.02 -5.39
CA ASP A 213 19.56 9.55 -6.36
C ASP A 213 18.21 9.23 -5.70
N TRP A 214 17.92 9.92 -4.60
CA TRP A 214 16.69 9.73 -3.85
C TRP A 214 15.47 10.26 -4.62
N LEU A 215 15.59 11.43 -5.24
CA LEU A 215 14.47 12.16 -5.83
C LEU A 215 14.69 12.43 -7.33
N TYR A 216 13.68 12.11 -8.14
CA TYR A 216 13.66 12.48 -9.55
C TYR A 216 13.83 13.98 -9.75
N GLY A 217 14.76 14.34 -10.62
CA GLY A 217 15.08 15.73 -10.97
C GLY A 217 15.98 16.47 -9.97
N VAL A 218 16.45 15.82 -8.91
CA VAL A 218 17.46 16.36 -7.99
C VAL A 218 18.80 15.71 -8.31
N ALA A 219 19.82 16.53 -8.56
CA ALA A 219 21.16 16.03 -8.84
C ALA A 219 21.83 15.49 -7.58
N ALA A 220 22.69 14.50 -7.76
CA ALA A 220 23.42 13.90 -6.66
C ALA A 220 24.29 14.91 -5.89
N GLY A 221 24.25 14.84 -4.56
CA GLY A 221 24.99 15.75 -3.69
C GLY A 221 24.31 17.10 -3.48
N THR A 222 23.06 17.29 -3.94
CA THR A 222 22.35 18.56 -3.75
C THR A 222 22.08 18.78 -2.27
N ALA A 223 22.48 19.95 -1.76
CA ALA A 223 22.18 20.32 -0.37
C ALA A 223 20.67 20.47 -0.18
N SER A 224 20.09 19.76 0.79
CA SER A 224 18.63 19.78 1.00
C SER A 224 18.10 21.18 1.31
N SER A 225 18.91 22.05 1.90
CA SER A 225 18.56 23.45 2.19
C SER A 225 18.35 24.32 0.95
N THR A 226 18.82 23.90 -0.23
CA THR A 226 18.61 24.63 -1.49
C THR A 226 17.31 24.24 -2.18
N LEU A 227 16.56 23.26 -1.63
CA LEU A 227 15.30 22.78 -2.18
C LEU A 227 14.14 23.30 -1.30
N PRO A 228 13.53 24.46 -1.63
CA PRO A 228 12.54 25.10 -0.77
C PRO A 228 11.24 24.29 -0.59
N GLN A 229 11.01 23.30 -1.45
CA GLN A 229 9.85 22.41 -1.40
C GLN A 229 10.10 21.12 -0.60
N LEU A 230 11.31 20.96 -0.05
CA LEU A 230 11.71 19.78 0.70
C LEU A 230 11.93 20.13 2.17
N SER A 231 11.28 19.38 3.06
CA SER A 231 11.58 19.37 4.49
C SER A 231 12.17 18.02 4.84
N THR A 232 13.45 17.98 5.20
CA THR A 232 14.16 16.74 5.52
C THR A 232 15.25 16.99 6.57
N ASN A 233 15.57 15.96 7.34
CA ASN A 233 16.73 15.92 8.23
C ASN A 233 18.00 15.37 7.54
N ILE A 234 17.88 14.95 6.27
CA ILE A 234 19.02 14.55 5.44
C ILE A 234 19.68 15.82 4.91
N THR A 235 20.96 16.03 5.17
CA THR A 235 21.66 17.27 4.78
C THR A 235 21.94 17.39 3.29
N THR A 236 22.09 16.25 2.62
CA THR A 236 22.52 16.15 1.23
C THR A 236 21.75 15.02 0.57
N LEU A 237 21.07 15.31 -0.53
CA LEU A 237 20.37 14.32 -1.32
C LEU A 237 21.29 13.66 -2.31
#